data_AF-A0A5K1FVT2-F1
#
_entry.id   AF-A0A5K1FVT2-F1
#
_cell.length_a   1.000
_cell.length_b   1.000
_cell.length_c   1.000
_cell.angle_alpha   90.00
_cell.angle_beta   90.00
_cell.angle_gamma   90.00
#
_symmetry.space_group_name_H-M   'P 1'
#
loop_
_entity.id
_entity.type
_entity.pdbx_description
1 polymer ?
#
loop_
_entity_poly.entity_id
_entity_poly.type
_entity_poly.pdbx_seq_one_letter_code
_entity_poly.pdbx_strand_id
1 'polypeptide(L)' 'ERIVHQKFNVLLTTYEYLMNKHDRPKLSKILWHYIIIDEGHRIKNASCKLNAELKHYQSSHRLLLTGTPLQ' A
#
# COMPACT_ATOMS: atom_id res chain seq x y z
N GLU A 1 -5.59 -20.09 9.07
CA GLU A 1 -6.02 -19.23 7.94
C GLU A 1 -5.95 -20.04 6.64
N ARG A 2 -6.87 -19.80 5.70
CA ARG A 2 -6.98 -20.59 4.46
C ARG A 2 -6.26 -19.83 3.34
N ILE A 3 -5.21 -20.41 2.75
CA ILE A 3 -4.51 -19.79 1.62
C ILE A 3 -5.44 -19.81 0.41
N VAL A 4 -5.84 -18.63 -0.06
CA VAL A 4 -6.65 -18.49 -1.28
C VAL A 4 -5.77 -18.79 -2.48
N HIS A 5 -6.18 -19.73 -3.34
CA HIS A 5 -5.46 -19.99 -4.58
C HIS A 5 -5.69 -18.84 -5.58
N GLN A 6 -4.77 -17.89 -5.58
CA GLN A 6 -4.65 -16.82 -6.57
C GLN A 6 -3.31 -16.94 -7.29
N LYS A 7 -3.12 -16.15 -8.37
CA LYS A 7 -1.82 -16.11 -9.08
C LYS A 7 -0.67 -15.68 -8.17
N PHE A 8 -0.96 -14.93 -7.11
CA PHE A 8 -0.01 -14.53 -6.08
C PHE A 8 -0.74 -14.28 -4.76
N ASN A 9 -0.02 -14.42 -3.63
CA ASN A 9 -0.52 -14.08 -2.29
C ASN A 9 0.07 -12.75 -1.78
N VAL A 10 1.24 -12.37 -2.29
CA VAL A 10 2.00 -11.19 -1.85
C VAL A 10 2.43 -10.42 -3.09
N LEU A 11 2.27 -9.10 -3.05
CA LEU A 11 2.81 -8.16 -4.02
C LEU A 11 3.81 -7.25 -3.30
N LEU A 12 5.07 -7.29 -3.71
CA LEU A 12 6.07 -6.31 -3.32
C LEU A 12 6.16 -5.25 -4.42
N THR A 13 6.06 -3.98 -4.05
CA THR A 13 6.07 -2.86 -5.01
C THR A 13 6.68 -1.61 -4.38
N THR A 14 6.94 -0.60 -5.19
CA THR A 14 7.41 0.72 -4.74
C THR A 14 6.28 1.74 -4.76
N TYR A 15 6.49 2.89 -4.12
CA TYR A 15 5.52 3.98 -4.18
C TYR A 15 5.31 4.48 -5.62
N GLU A 16 6.35 4.53 -6.45
CA GLU A 16 6.24 4.97 -7.85
C GLU A 16 5.30 4.08 -8.66
N TYR A 17 5.40 2.75 -8.50
CA TYR A 17 4.51 1.81 -9.17
C TYR A 17 3.08 1.89 -8.63
N LEU A 18 2.92 2.04 -7.31
CA LEU A 18 1.61 2.20 -6.70
C LEU A 18 0.91 3.51 -7.13
N MET A 19 1.68 4.55 -7.46
CA MET A 19 1.16 5.83 -7.95
C MET A 19 1.07 5.90 -9.48
N ASN A 20 1.55 4.88 -10.21
CA ASN A 20 1.53 4.84 -11.66
C ASN A 20 0.08 4.74 -12.18
N LYS A 21 -0.29 5.63 -13.11
CA LYS A 21 -1.65 5.71 -13.67
C LYS A 21 -2.10 4.45 -14.43
N HIS A 22 -1.16 3.66 -14.95
CA HIS A 22 -1.45 2.42 -15.68
C HIS A 22 -1.65 1.22 -14.74
N ASP A 23 -0.99 1.21 -13.58
CA ASP A 23 -1.02 0.10 -12.64
C ASP A 23 -2.11 0.27 -11.57
N ARG A 24 -2.32 1.50 -11.10
CA ARG A 24 -3.32 1.83 -10.08
C ARG A 24 -4.71 1.24 -10.35
N PRO A 25 -5.31 1.34 -11.55
CA PRO A 25 -6.64 0.80 -11.81
C PRO A 25 -6.74 -0.74 -11.71
N LYS A 26 -5.61 -1.44 -11.83
CA LYS A 26 -5.56 -2.91 -11.68
C LYS A 26 -5.42 -3.27 -10.20
N LEU A 27 -4.49 -2.61 -9.52
CA LEU A 27 -4.15 -2.89 -8.13
C LEU A 27 -5.22 -2.41 -7.13
N SER A 28 -5.97 -1.36 -7.45
CA SER A 28 -7.06 -0.84 -6.60
C SER A 28 -8.31 -1.73 -6.57
N LYS A 29 -8.48 -2.60 -7.56
CA LYS A 29 -9.61 -3.56 -7.63
C LYS A 29 -9.43 -4.75 -6.69
N ILE A 30 -8.21 -4.97 -6.20
CA ILE A 30 -7.91 -6.06 -5.27
C ILE A 30 -8.36 -5.62 -3.87
N LEU A 31 -9.13 -6.48 -3.21
CA LEU A 31 -9.47 -6.33 -1.80
C LEU A 31 -8.31 -6.88 -0.97
N TRP A 32 -7.42 -6.00 -0.52
CA TRP A 32 -6.23 -6.40 0.22
C TRP A 32 -6.61 -6.80 1.66
N HIS A 33 -6.06 -7.91 2.15
CA HIS A 33 -6.22 -8.21 3.59
C HIS A 33 -5.31 -7.30 4.42
N TYR A 34 -4.07 -7.11 3.97
CA TYR A 34 -3.08 -6.22 4.56
C TYR A 34 -2.44 -5.34 3.50
N ILE A 35 -2.21 -4.07 3.85
CA ILE A 35 -1.23 -3.20 3.19
C ILE A 35 -0.17 -2.87 4.23
N ILE A 36 1.08 -3.22 3.93
CA ILE A 36 2.24 -2.93 4.78
C ILE A 36 3.03 -1.81 4.11
N ILE A 37 3.23 -0.72 4.82
CA ILE A 37 3.90 0.47 4.31
C ILE A 37 5.23 0.62 5.03
N ASP A 38 6.33 0.49 4.28
CA ASP A 38 7.69 0.62 4.80
C ASP A 38 8.20 2.07 4.73
N GLU A 39 9.11 2.42 5.64
CA GLU A 39 9.60 3.79 5.86
C GLU A 39 8.46 4.81 6.00
N GLY A 40 7.50 4.45 6.85
CA GLY A 40 6.24 5.14 7.04
C GLY A 40 6.31 6.62 7.42
N HIS A 41 7.44 7.07 7.97
CA HIS A 41 7.69 8.49 8.21
C HIS A 41 7.58 9.34 6.93
N ARG A 42 7.83 8.75 5.74
CA ARG A 42 7.63 9.41 4.44
C ARG A 42 6.18 9.85 4.22
N ILE A 43 5.20 9.17 4.82
CA ILE A 43 3.78 9.54 4.70
C ILE A 43 3.53 10.93 5.31
N LYS A 44 4.19 11.24 6.45
CA LYS A 44 3.89 12.44 7.25
C LYS A 44 4.22 13.74 6.50
N ASN A 45 5.37 13.79 5.83
CA ASN A 45 5.90 15.02 5.24
C ASN A 45 5.81 15.08 3.71
N ALA A 46 5.86 13.94 3.02
CA ALA A 46 5.97 13.94 1.56
C ALA A 46 4.63 13.99 0.81
N SER A 47 3.46 13.88 1.49
CA SER A 47 2.35 13.21 0.81
C SER A 47 0.89 13.60 1.06
N CYS A 48 0.49 14.82 0.70
CA CYS A 48 -0.88 14.97 0.19
C CYS A 48 -1.13 13.99 -0.98
N LYS A 49 -0.12 13.75 -1.84
CA LYS A 49 -0.22 12.85 -2.99
C LYS A 49 -0.21 11.36 -2.61
N LEU A 50 0.84 10.82 -1.97
CA LEU A 50 0.85 9.40 -1.58
C LEU A 50 -0.31 9.04 -0.64
N ASN A 51 -0.68 9.90 0.33
CA ASN A 51 -1.85 9.64 1.18
C ASN A 51 -3.16 9.62 0.36
N ALA A 52 -3.34 10.56 -0.59
CA ALA A 52 -4.48 10.53 -1.49
C ALA A 52 -4.48 9.26 -2.38
N GLU A 53 -3.32 8.86 -2.90
CA GLU A 53 -3.20 7.66 -3.72
C GLU A 53 -3.50 6.39 -2.92
N LEU A 54 -3.01 6.29 -1.68
CA LEU A 54 -3.27 5.17 -0.78
C LEU A 54 -4.76 5.02 -0.40
N LYS A 55 -5.58 6.07 -0.55
CA LYS A 55 -7.04 5.98 -0.36
C LYS A 55 -7.74 5.21 -1.48
N HIS A 56 -7.11 5.06 -2.65
CA HIS A 56 -7.67 4.27 -3.75
C HIS A 56 -7.59 2.76 -3.52
N TYR A 57 -6.79 2.31 -2.55
CA TYR A 57 -6.56 0.88 -2.29
C TYR A 57 -7.40 0.42 -1.10
N GLN A 58 -8.28 -0.58 -1.30
CA GLN A 58 -9.11 -1.11 -0.23
C GLN A 58 -8.36 -2.17 0.58
N SER A 59 -8.40 -2.06 1.90
CA SER A 59 -7.72 -3.01 2.78
C SER A 59 -8.43 -3.20 4.12
N SER A 60 -8.51 -4.43 4.64
CA SER A 60 -9.02 -4.69 6.00
C SER A 60 -8.07 -4.15 7.09
N HIS A 61 -6.77 -4.28 6.86
CA HIS A 61 -5.74 -3.87 7.81
C HIS A 61 -4.63 -3.09 7.11
N ARG A 62 -4.06 -2.11 7.83
CA ARG A 62 -2.89 -1.34 7.39
C ARG A 62 -1.84 -1.34 8.49
N LEU A 63 -0.63 -1.69 8.13
CA LEU A 63 0.53 -1.68 9.02
C LEU A 63 1.54 -0.67 8.50
N LEU A 64 2.01 0.20 9.39
CA LEU A 64 3.05 1.18 9.10
C LEU A 64 4.34 0.74 9.80
N LEU A 65 5.39 0.48 9.02
CA LEU A 65 6.73 0.19 9.52
C LEU A 65 7.58 1.44 9.34
N THR A 66 8.24 1.89 10.40
CA THR A 66 9.13 3.06 10.34
C THR A 66 10.27 2.89 11.34
N GLY A 67 11.50 3.13 10.89
CA GLY A 67 12.69 3.14 11.76
C GLY A 67 12.85 4.43 12.55
N THR A 68 12.09 5.47 12.21
CA THR A 68 12.12 6.77 12.89
C THR A 68 10.87 6.97 13.74
N PRO A 69 11.01 7.51 14.97
CA PRO A 69 9.86 7.89 15.79
C PRO A 69 8.96 8.85 15.01
N LEU A 70 7.65 8.61 15.04
CA LEU A 70 6.64 9.51 14.47
C LEU A 70 6.56 10.79 15.32
N GLN A 71 7.51 11.71 15.14
CA GLN A 71 7.47 13.07 15.70
C GLN A 71 6.51 13.94 14.92
#